data_AF-A0A834W663-F1
#
_entry.id   AF-A0A834W663-F1
#
_cell.length_a   1.000
_cell.length_b   1.000
_cell.length_c   1.000
_cell.angle_alpha   90.00
_cell.angle_beta   90.00
_cell.angle_gamma   90.00
#
_symmetry.space_group_name_H-M   'P 1'
#
loop_
_entity.id
_entity.type
_entity.pdbx_description
1 polymer ?
#
loop_
_entity_poly.entity_id
_entity_poly.type
_entity_poly.pdbx_seq_one_letter_code
_entity_poly.pdbx_strand_id
1 'polypeptide(L)'
;MDAVYSAMKAIGFADVGIAVGETGWPTNCDGYEACSVANAASYNGQLVRHLEAGKGTPLMPNRRFDTYIFALFNENQKPGPTAERNWGLFQPDFTPVYESGILRNGQV
;
A
#
# COMPACT_ATOMS: atom_id res chain seq x y z
N MET A 1 -4.17 -11.61 1.77
CA MET A 1 -5.65 -11.72 1.85
C MET A 1 -6.11 -13.16 1.89
N ASP A 2 -5.93 -13.95 0.84
CA ASP A 2 -6.43 -15.34 0.80
C ASP A 2 -5.87 -16.26 1.89
N ALA A 3 -4.60 -16.09 2.27
CA ALA A 3 -4.01 -16.79 3.41
C ALA A 3 -4.73 -16.47 4.74
N VAL A 4 -5.00 -15.19 5.00
CA VAL A 4 -5.71 -14.73 6.20
C VAL A 4 -7.16 -15.25 6.21
N TYR A 5 -7.86 -15.13 5.08
CA TYR A 5 -9.21 -15.66 4.93
C TYR A 5 -9.26 -17.19 5.15
N SER A 6 -8.28 -17.93 4.63
CA SER A 6 -8.20 -19.38 4.81
C SER A 6 -8.00 -19.75 6.28
N ALA A 7 -7.14 -19.02 7.00
CA ALA A 7 -6.94 -19.20 8.44
C ALA A 7 -8.22 -18.90 9.23
N MET A 8 -8.89 -17.78 8.96
CA MET A 8 -10.16 -17.41 9.61
C MET A 8 -11.24 -18.45 9.34
N LYS A 9 -11.35 -18.94 8.11
CA LYS A 9 -12.30 -20.00 7.75
C LYS A 9 -12.03 -21.31 8.52
N ALA A 10 -10.77 -21.68 8.71
CA ALA A 10 -10.39 -22.90 9.43
C ALA A 10 -10.84 -22.88 10.90
N ILE A 11 -10.98 -21.69 11.50
CA ILE A 11 -11.45 -21.50 12.89
C ILE A 11 -12.91 -21.02 12.97
N GLY A 12 -13.67 -21.07 11.86
CA GLY A 12 -15.12 -20.82 11.85
C GLY A 12 -15.55 -19.36 11.65
N PHE A 13 -14.64 -18.45 11.28
CA PHE A 13 -14.91 -17.01 11.13
C PHE A 13 -14.82 -16.54 9.67
N ALA A 14 -15.37 -17.29 8.73
CA ALA A 14 -15.33 -16.95 7.31
C ALA A 14 -16.19 -15.72 6.95
N ASP A 15 -17.12 -15.32 7.81
CA ASP A 15 -18.06 -14.21 7.66
C ASP A 15 -17.49 -12.86 8.13
N VAL A 16 -16.37 -12.86 8.85
CA VAL A 16 -15.75 -11.64 9.38
C VAL A 16 -15.17 -10.77 8.25
N GLY A 17 -15.39 -9.45 8.37
CA GLY A 17 -14.82 -8.43 7.48
C GLY A 17 -13.30 -8.41 7.51
N ILE A 18 -12.64 -8.25 6.36
CA ILE A 18 -11.18 -8.05 6.29
C ILE A 18 -10.90 -6.70 5.63
N ALA A 19 -10.06 -5.90 6.27
CA ALA A 19 -9.46 -4.70 5.71
C ALA A 19 -7.93 -4.86 5.65
N VAL A 20 -7.29 -4.20 4.70
CA VAL A 20 -5.83 -4.09 4.64
C VAL A 20 -5.45 -2.82 5.41
N GLY A 21 -5.08 -3.00 6.67
CA GLY A 21 -4.78 -1.89 7.58
C GLY A 21 -3.58 -1.04 7.14
N GLU A 22 -2.57 -1.67 6.53
CA GLU A 22 -1.39 -0.99 6.00
C GLU A 22 -0.84 -1.79 4.81
N THR A 23 -0.45 -1.09 3.75
CA THR A 23 0.30 -1.66 2.63
C THR A 23 1.00 -0.55 1.86
N GLY A 24 2.19 -0.81 1.32
CA GLY A 24 2.95 0.21 0.61
C GLY A 24 4.31 -0.30 0.17
N TRP A 25 5.18 0.63 -0.23
CA TRP A 25 6.55 0.28 -0.60
C TRP A 25 7.50 1.46 -0.35
N PRO A 26 8.68 1.24 0.27
CA PRO A 26 9.63 2.31 0.57
C PRO A 26 10.43 2.73 -0.66
N THR A 27 10.79 4.01 -0.72
CA THR A 27 11.57 4.60 -1.83
C THR A 27 13.08 4.50 -1.65
N ASN A 28 13.56 4.21 -0.44
CA ASN A 28 14.99 4.12 -0.13
C ASN A 28 15.21 3.17 1.05
N CYS A 29 16.13 2.21 0.90
CA CYS A 29 16.60 1.37 2.01
C CYS A 29 18.10 1.08 1.87
N ASP A 30 18.92 2.13 1.98
CA ASP A 30 20.39 2.05 2.05
C ASP A 30 21.05 1.43 0.80
N GLY A 31 20.54 1.78 -0.37
CA GLY A 31 21.11 1.36 -1.66
C GLY A 31 20.65 -0.01 -2.16
N TYR A 32 19.73 -0.68 -1.46
CA TYR A 32 19.12 -1.90 -1.96
C TYR A 32 18.09 -1.59 -3.05
N GLU A 33 18.32 -2.12 -4.26
CA GLU A 33 17.59 -1.76 -5.49
C GLU A 33 16.07 -1.98 -5.41
N ALA A 34 15.61 -2.89 -4.55
CA ALA A 34 14.18 -3.12 -4.38
C ALA A 34 13.47 -1.87 -3.83
N CYS A 35 14.12 -1.05 -3.01
CA CYS A 35 13.57 0.19 -2.49
C CYS A 35 13.99 1.36 -3.39
N SER A 36 13.13 1.70 -4.34
CA SER A 36 13.34 2.81 -5.26
C SER A 36 12.03 3.56 -5.48
N VAL A 37 12.14 4.84 -5.86
CA VAL A 37 10.99 5.67 -6.25
C VAL A 37 10.16 4.97 -7.35
N ALA A 38 10.83 4.36 -8.33
CA ALA A 38 10.17 3.65 -9.42
C ALA A 38 9.37 2.44 -8.94
N ASN A 39 9.93 1.63 -8.02
CA ASN A 39 9.22 0.48 -7.47
C ASN A 39 8.07 0.91 -6.56
N ALA A 40 8.23 1.98 -5.79
CA ALA A 40 7.16 2.50 -4.94
C ALA A 40 5.98 3.07 -5.75
N ALA A 41 6.27 3.84 -6.80
CA ALA A 41 5.26 4.31 -7.75
C ALA A 41 4.55 3.15 -8.45
N SER A 42 5.30 2.14 -8.88
CA SER A 42 4.74 0.92 -9.48
C SER A 42 3.83 0.19 -8.51
N TYR A 43 4.29 -0.10 -7.29
CA TYR A 43 3.52 -0.84 -6.30
C TYR A 43 2.22 -0.11 -5.93
N ASN A 44 2.31 1.14 -5.51
CA ASN A 44 1.15 1.91 -5.05
C ASN A 44 0.18 2.24 -6.19
N GLY A 45 0.69 2.62 -7.37
CA GLY A 45 -0.16 2.88 -8.55
C GLY A 45 -0.87 1.62 -9.05
N GLN A 46 -0.18 0.48 -9.08
CA GLN A 46 -0.79 -0.80 -9.48
C GLN A 46 -1.77 -1.31 -8.42
N LEU A 47 -1.52 -1.06 -7.14
CA LEU A 47 -2.47 -1.35 -6.06
C LEU A 47 -3.78 -0.58 -6.27
N VAL A 48 -3.73 0.73 -6.52
CA VAL A 48 -4.92 1.55 -6.81
C VAL A 48 -5.69 0.96 -8.00
N ARG A 49 -5.01 0.71 -9.13
CA ARG A 49 -5.63 0.09 -10.32
C ARG A 49 -6.24 -1.28 -10.03
N HIS A 50 -5.59 -2.10 -9.21
CA HIS A 50 -6.08 -3.40 -8.81
C HIS A 50 -7.38 -3.30 -8.00
N LEU A 51 -7.44 -2.36 -7.06
CA LEU A 51 -8.62 -2.11 -6.24
C LEU A 51 -9.79 -1.55 -7.07
N GLU A 52 -9.51 -0.63 -8.00
CA GLU A 52 -10.50 -0.05 -8.91
C GLU A 52 -11.09 -1.09 -9.86
N ALA A 53 -10.28 -2.06 -10.32
CA ALA A 53 -10.74 -3.16 -11.16
C ALA A 53 -11.76 -4.08 -10.46
N GLY A 54 -11.86 -4.04 -9.13
CA GLY A 54 -12.91 -4.71 -8.37
C GLY A 54 -12.89 -6.23 -8.43
N LYS A 55 -11.77 -6.85 -8.83
CA LYS A 55 -11.65 -8.31 -9.00
C LYS A 55 -11.71 -9.09 -7.68
N GLY A 56 -11.36 -8.44 -6.56
CA GLY A 56 -11.15 -9.11 -5.28
C GLY A 56 -9.97 -10.07 -5.35
N THR A 57 -10.05 -11.19 -4.64
CA THR A 57 -9.01 -12.22 -4.60
C THR A 57 -9.55 -13.57 -5.06
N PRO A 58 -8.69 -14.54 -5.45
CA PRO A 58 -9.16 -15.86 -5.87
C PRO A 58 -10.14 -16.55 -4.91
N LEU A 59 -9.93 -16.46 -3.59
CA LEU A 59 -10.87 -17.06 -2.61
C LEU A 59 -12.04 -16.15 -2.21
N MET A 60 -11.99 -14.87 -2.58
CA MET A 60 -13.05 -13.88 -2.33
C MET A 60 -13.28 -13.03 -3.60
N PRO A 61 -13.76 -13.65 -4.69
CA PRO A 61 -13.91 -12.97 -5.97
C PRO A 61 -14.94 -11.85 -5.86
N ASN A 62 -14.70 -10.74 -6.57
CA ASN A 62 -15.54 -9.54 -6.60
C ASN A 62 -15.72 -8.82 -5.25
N ARG A 63 -14.99 -9.24 -4.20
CA ARG A 63 -15.01 -8.56 -2.90
C ARG A 63 -14.16 -7.28 -2.98
N ARG A 64 -14.71 -6.17 -2.51
CA ARG A 64 -13.96 -4.94 -2.26
C ARG A 64 -13.35 -4.99 -0.86
N PHE A 65 -12.14 -4.48 -0.73
CA PHE A 65 -11.41 -4.40 0.53
C PHE A 65 -11.06 -2.95 0.81
N ASP A 66 -11.46 -2.46 1.98
CA ASP A 66 -10.92 -1.21 2.49
C ASP A 66 -9.41 -1.38 2.68
N THR A 67 -8.64 -0.54 2.00
CA THR A 67 -7.19 -0.66 1.90
C THR A 67 -6.56 0.69 2.16
N TYR A 68 -5.64 0.73 3.11
CA TYR A 68 -4.97 1.96 3.54
C TYR A 68 -3.51 1.91 3.11
N ILE A 69 -3.10 2.87 2.26
CA ILE A 69 -1.72 2.98 1.81
C ILE A 69 -0.87 3.54 2.94
N PHE A 70 0.17 2.82 3.30
CA PHE A 70 1.20 3.24 4.24
C PHE A 70 2.35 3.88 3.44
N ALA A 71 2.61 5.19 3.56
CA ALA A 71 1.90 6.18 4.38
C ALA A 71 1.74 7.52 3.63
N LEU A 72 1.03 8.47 4.23
CA LEU A 72 0.85 9.78 3.61
C LEU A 72 2.17 10.54 3.48
N PHE A 73 2.98 10.57 4.54
CA PHE A 73 4.24 11.33 4.56
C PHE A 73 5.45 10.45 4.85
N ASN A 74 6.63 10.90 4.40
CA ASN A 74 7.88 10.41 4.93
C ASN A 74 8.04 10.84 6.40
N GLU A 75 8.14 9.86 7.29
CA GLU A 75 8.19 10.08 8.75
C GLU A 75 9.63 10.02 9.26
N ASN A 76 10.32 11.15 9.25
CA ASN A 76 11.76 11.24 9.53
C ASN A 76 12.20 10.82 10.95
N GLN A 77 11.26 10.72 11.90
CA GLN A 77 11.51 10.31 13.28
C GLN A 77 11.28 8.81 13.53
N LYS A 78 10.86 8.03 12.51
CA LYS A 78 10.67 6.59 12.70
C LYS A 78 11.97 5.89 13.09
N PRO A 79 11.97 5.04 14.14
CA PRO A 79 13.12 4.24 14.50
C PRO A 79 13.32 3.10 13.50
N GLY A 80 14.49 2.45 13.55
CA GLY A 80 14.79 1.30 12.69
C GLY A 80 15.50 1.67 11.38
N PRO A 81 15.45 0.78 10.37
CA PRO A 81 16.16 0.94 9.10
C PRO A 81 15.76 2.21 8.34
N THR A 82 16.61 2.67 7.42
CA THR A 82 16.31 3.84 6.58
C THR A 82 14.99 3.71 5.83
N ALA A 83 14.61 2.50 5.44
CA ALA A 83 13.32 2.19 4.82
C ALA A 83 12.14 2.82 5.56
N GLU A 84 12.13 2.72 6.90
CA GLU A 84 11.03 3.19 7.75
C GLU A 84 10.72 4.67 7.58
N ARG A 85 11.70 5.49 7.18
CA ARG A 85 11.54 6.94 7.00
C ARG A 85 11.12 7.33 5.58
N ASN A 86 10.93 6.37 4.69
CA ASN A 86 10.84 6.57 3.23
C ASN A 86 9.62 5.88 2.57
N TRP A 87 8.54 5.64 3.32
CA TRP A 87 7.28 5.03 2.83
C TRP A 87 6.26 6.04 2.29
N GLY A 88 6.52 7.35 2.43
CA GLY A 88 5.56 8.41 2.13
C GLY A 88 5.20 8.51 0.65
N LEU A 89 3.94 8.79 0.39
CA LEU A 89 3.48 9.32 -0.90
C LEU A 89 3.92 10.76 -1.11
N PHE A 90 4.05 11.52 -0.02
CA PHE A 90 4.46 12.92 0.00
C PHE A 90 5.64 13.15 0.96
N GLN A 91 6.40 14.21 0.70
CA GLN A 91 7.30 14.79 1.68
C GLN A 91 6.51 15.59 2.73
N PRO A 92 7.09 15.91 3.90
CA PRO A 92 6.41 16.69 4.94
C PRO A 92 5.95 18.09 4.50
N ASP A 93 6.51 18.63 3.41
CA ASP A 93 6.13 19.91 2.80
C ASP A 93 5.02 19.77 1.75
N PHE A 94 4.35 18.60 1.70
CA PHE A 94 3.28 18.25 0.75
C PHE A 94 3.74 18.07 -0.70
N THR A 95 5.04 18.14 -1.00
CA THR A 95 5.52 17.79 -2.34
C THR A 95 5.35 16.28 -2.57
N PRO A 96 4.79 15.85 -3.72
CA PRO A 96 4.70 14.42 -4.02
C PRO A 96 6.10 13.80 -4.12
N VAL A 97 6.32 12.63 -3.52
CA VAL A 97 7.54 11.84 -3.76
C VAL A 97 7.49 11.21 -5.16
N TYR A 98 6.29 10.80 -5.59
CA TYR A 98 5.97 10.27 -6.91
C TYR A 98 4.47 10.39 -7.19
N GLU A 99 4.09 10.25 -8.45
CA GLU A 99 2.68 10.11 -8.87
C GLU A 99 2.20 8.69 -8.54
N SER A 100 1.17 8.57 -7.72
CA SER A 100 0.63 7.29 -7.22
C SER A 100 -0.80 6.99 -7.69
N GLY A 101 -1.36 7.84 -8.55
CA GLY A 101 -2.71 7.71 -9.09
C GLY A 101 -3.83 8.17 -8.14
N ILE A 102 -3.51 8.68 -6.95
CA ILE A 102 -4.53 9.10 -5.96
C ILE A 102 -4.88 10.59 -6.03
N LEU A 103 -4.07 11.39 -6.73
CA LEU A 103 -4.30 12.82 -6.88
C LEU A 103 -5.42 13.06 -7.89
N ARG A 104 -6.39 13.92 -7.53
CA ARG A 104 -7.47 14.29 -8.44
C ARG A 104 -6.96 15.31 -9.47
N ASN A 105 -7.30 15.10 -10.74
CA ASN A 105 -7.17 16.08 -11.82
C ASN A 105 -5.76 16.62 -12.10
N GLY A 106 -4.72 15.80 -11.96
CA GLY A 106 -3.36 16.19 -12.37
C GLY A 106 -2.80 17.41 -11.63
N GLN A 107 -3.26 17.67 -10.40
CA GLN A 107 -2.61 18.64 -9.51
C GLN A 107 -1.21 18.10 -9.17
N VAL A 108 -0.19 18.71 -9.77
CA VAL A 108 1.23 18.54 -9.42
C VAL A 108 1.65 19.73 -8.57
#